data_AF-A0A4Q4N5G1-F1
#
_entry.id   AF-A0A4Q4N5G1-F1
#
_cell.length_a   1.000
_cell.length_b   1.000
_cell.length_c   1.000
_cell.angle_alpha   90.00
_cell.angle_beta   90.00
_cell.angle_gamma   90.00
#
_symmetry.space_group_name_H-M   'P 1'
#
loop_
_entity.id
_entity.type
_entity.pdbx_description
1 polymer ?
#
loop_
_entity_poly.entity_id
_entity_poly.type
_entity_poly.pdbx_seq_one_letter_code
_entity_poly.pdbx_strand_id
1 'polypeptide(L)'
;MTRSNRTNFAPADDVGRFRAGLPTILPSLAERDFDRVVVCWYNDTPSGDFVIDYHPDLESVPGKCRKCAFKFLPVLGKYVAQTFERTLPSGLQQRWRFRMEHKDCEDTFHGDGSRGGPARREFTQQEKALL
;
A
#
# COMPACT_ATOMS: atom_id res chain seq x y z
N MET A 1 25.12 -16.23 3.84
CA MET A 1 24.02 -15.53 3.16
C MET A 1 24.10 -14.05 3.52
N THR A 2 24.61 -13.22 2.62
CA THR A 2 24.71 -11.76 2.81
C THR A 2 23.29 -11.18 2.85
N ARG A 3 22.85 -10.69 4.02
CA ARG A 3 21.56 -9.99 4.16
C ARG A 3 21.55 -8.84 3.14
N SER A 4 20.51 -8.79 2.30
CA SER A 4 20.25 -7.73 1.34
C SER A 4 20.47 -6.34 1.99
N ASN A 5 21.23 -5.48 1.29
CA ASN A 5 21.64 -4.13 1.68
C ASN A 5 20.48 -3.12 1.69
N ARG A 6 19.31 -3.50 2.22
CA ARG A 6 18.17 -2.60 2.35
C ARG A 6 18.43 -1.60 3.47
N THR A 7 18.06 -0.36 3.23
CA THR A 7 18.07 0.72 4.20
C THR A 7 17.39 0.29 5.50
N ASN A 8 18.10 0.47 6.63
CA ASN A 8 17.57 0.24 7.97
C ASN A 8 17.03 1.57 8.50
N PHE A 9 15.91 1.99 7.93
CA PHE A 9 15.37 3.32 8.12
C PHE A 9 13.84 3.28 8.23
N ALA A 10 13.35 4.00 9.24
CA ALA A 10 12.00 4.51 9.34
C ALA A 10 12.07 5.86 10.04
N PRO A 11 11.14 6.78 9.78
CA PRO A 11 11.10 8.06 10.47
C PRO A 11 11.06 7.96 11.99
N ALA A 12 11.74 8.89 12.66
CA ALA A 12 11.88 8.87 14.11
C ALA A 12 10.54 9.01 14.85
N ASP A 13 9.60 9.79 14.31
CA ASP A 13 8.26 9.95 14.86
C ASP A 13 7.41 8.67 14.73
N ASP A 14 7.55 7.94 13.63
CA ASP A 14 6.88 6.64 13.44
C ASP A 14 7.43 5.59 14.42
N VAL A 15 8.75 5.53 14.58
CA VAL A 15 9.41 4.65 15.57
C VAL A 15 8.98 5.01 17.00
N GLY A 16 8.92 6.31 17.31
CA GLY A 16 8.47 6.81 18.61
C GLY A 16 7.03 6.44 18.91
N ARG A 17 6.11 6.59 17.94
CA ARG A 17 4.70 6.19 18.10
C ARG A 17 4.53 4.68 18.28
N PHE A 18 5.28 3.89 17.52
CA PHE A 18 5.26 2.45 17.69
C PHE A 18 5.72 2.06 19.11
N ARG A 19 6.85 2.62 19.59
CA ARG A 19 7.33 2.40 20.97
C ARG A 19 6.32 2.83 22.02
N ALA A 20 5.66 3.97 21.86
CA ALA A 20 4.66 4.46 22.81
C ALA A 20 3.44 3.51 22.95
N GLY A 21 3.11 2.74 21.90
CA GLY A 21 2.03 1.75 21.93
C GLY A 21 2.42 0.40 22.55
N LEU A 22 3.70 0.06 22.58
CA LEU A 22 4.18 -1.25 23.06
C LEU A 22 3.83 -1.54 24.53
N PRO A 23 3.99 -0.62 25.50
CA PRO A 23 3.67 -0.89 26.90
C PRO A 23 2.24 -1.38 27.14
N THR A 24 1.29 -0.92 26.31
CA THR A 24 -0.13 -1.26 26.43
C THR A 24 -0.43 -2.70 25.99
N ILE A 25 0.36 -3.27 25.09
CA ILE A 25 0.08 -4.58 24.45
C ILE A 25 1.13 -5.63 24.83
N LEU A 26 2.41 -5.25 24.82
CA LEU A 26 3.58 -6.12 25.02
C LEU A 26 4.62 -5.42 25.93
N PRO A 27 4.32 -5.25 27.22
CA PRO A 27 5.17 -4.46 28.14
C PRO A 27 6.59 -5.02 28.29
N SER A 28 6.77 -6.34 28.23
CA SER A 28 8.10 -6.96 28.31
C SER A 28 9.00 -6.66 27.11
N LEU A 29 8.45 -6.13 26.01
CA LEU A 29 9.18 -5.78 24.80
C LEU A 29 9.35 -4.27 24.59
N ALA A 30 8.79 -3.43 25.47
CA ALA A 30 8.73 -1.98 25.25
C ALA A 30 10.12 -1.33 25.10
N GLU A 31 11.09 -1.78 25.90
CA GLU A 31 12.46 -1.25 25.91
C GLU A 31 13.43 -2.02 25.01
N ARG A 32 12.96 -3.03 24.27
CA ARG A 32 13.83 -3.85 23.42
C ARG A 32 14.20 -3.09 22.14
N ASP A 33 15.48 -3.13 21.79
CA ASP A 33 15.96 -2.56 20.53
C ASP A 33 15.38 -3.28 19.30
N PHE A 34 15.08 -2.51 18.25
CA PHE A 34 14.65 -3.05 16.97
C PHE A 34 15.85 -3.61 16.21
N ASP A 35 15.78 -4.88 15.79
CA ASP A 35 16.79 -5.47 14.88
C ASP A 35 16.83 -4.70 13.55
N ARG A 36 15.65 -4.28 13.08
CA ARG A 36 15.50 -3.53 11.84
C ARG A 36 14.21 -2.72 11.81
N VAL A 37 14.27 -1.57 11.16
CA VAL A 37 13.12 -0.76 10.75
C VAL A 37 13.18 -0.52 9.25
N VAL A 38 12.03 -0.56 8.58
CA VAL A 38 11.92 -0.38 7.13
C VAL A 38 10.63 0.35 6.79
N VAL A 39 10.66 1.15 5.72
CA VAL A 39 9.46 1.72 5.11
C VAL A 39 8.88 0.74 4.08
N CYS A 40 7.58 0.51 4.15
CA CYS A 40 6.84 -0.32 3.20
C CYS A 40 5.94 0.56 2.33
N TRP A 41 6.08 0.45 1.01
CA TRP A 41 5.34 1.25 0.04
C TRP A 41 4.14 0.51 -0.51
N TYR A 42 3.06 1.27 -0.71
CA TYR A 42 1.81 0.76 -1.24
C TYR A 42 0.94 1.93 -1.77
N ASN A 43 0.01 1.63 -2.68
CA ASN A 43 -0.83 2.65 -3.29
C ASN A 43 -2.31 2.43 -2.93
N ASP A 44 -2.99 3.51 -2.60
CA ASP A 44 -4.44 3.52 -2.44
C ASP A 44 -5.11 3.85 -3.76
N THR A 45 -6.36 3.44 -3.85
CA THR A 45 -7.30 3.89 -4.86
C THR A 45 -8.42 4.66 -4.14
N PRO A 46 -9.09 5.61 -4.81
CA PRO A 46 -10.12 6.42 -4.15
C PRO A 46 -11.30 5.60 -3.60
N SER A 47 -11.64 4.51 -4.30
CA SER A 47 -12.68 3.57 -3.87
C SER A 47 -12.18 2.51 -2.87
N GLY A 48 -10.87 2.40 -2.67
CA GLY A 48 -10.26 1.32 -1.89
C GLY A 48 -10.38 -0.07 -2.53
N ASP A 49 -10.91 -0.20 -3.76
CA ASP A 49 -10.94 -1.44 -4.54
C ASP A 49 -9.60 -1.66 -5.28
N PHE A 50 -9.36 -2.88 -5.78
CA PHE A 50 -8.24 -3.13 -6.69
C PHE A 50 -8.46 -2.42 -8.03
N VAL A 51 -7.39 -1.99 -8.70
CA VAL A 51 -7.42 -1.72 -10.14
C VAL A 51 -6.79 -2.92 -10.83
N ILE A 52 -7.56 -3.69 -11.59
CA ILE A 52 -7.12 -4.86 -12.39
C ILE A 52 -7.95 -4.86 -13.67
N ASP A 53 -7.54 -4.03 -14.60
CA ASP A 53 -8.24 -3.80 -15.86
C ASP A 53 -7.26 -3.28 -16.91
N TYR A 54 -7.68 -3.30 -18.16
CA TYR A 54 -6.94 -2.72 -19.26
C TYR A 54 -6.89 -1.21 -19.15
N HIS A 55 -5.76 -0.63 -19.57
CA HIS A 55 -5.67 0.81 -19.74
C HIS A 55 -6.51 1.24 -20.97
N PRO A 56 -7.29 2.34 -20.90
CA PRO A 56 -8.20 2.74 -21.98
C PRO A 56 -7.48 3.01 -23.31
N ASP A 57 -6.28 3.59 -23.25
CA ASP A 57 -5.49 3.96 -24.44
C ASP A 57 -4.40 2.94 -24.82
N LEU A 58 -4.17 1.92 -23.97
CA LEU A 58 -3.09 0.94 -24.16
C LEU A 58 -3.68 -0.46 -24.01
N GLU A 59 -4.00 -1.10 -25.14
CA GLU A 59 -4.68 -2.41 -25.17
C GLU A 59 -3.93 -3.56 -24.49
N SER A 60 -2.65 -3.38 -24.11
CA SER A 60 -1.76 -4.49 -23.71
C SER A 60 -1.24 -4.47 -22.26
N VAL A 61 -1.58 -3.47 -21.42
CA VAL A 61 -1.01 -3.38 -20.06
C VAL A 61 -2.11 -3.22 -19.00
N PRO A 62 -2.39 -4.24 -18.18
CA PRO A 62 -3.21 -4.06 -17.00
C PRO A 62 -2.41 -3.47 -15.84
N GLY A 63 -2.92 -2.36 -15.29
CA GLY A 63 -2.41 -1.76 -14.06
C GLY A 63 -2.82 -2.60 -12.84
N LYS A 64 -2.01 -2.59 -11.78
CA LYS A 64 -2.35 -3.15 -10.46
C LYS A 64 -2.10 -2.14 -9.36
N CYS A 65 -3.13 -1.78 -8.59
CA CYS A 65 -2.95 -0.98 -7.37
C CYS A 65 -3.94 -1.41 -6.28
N ARG A 66 -3.42 -1.87 -5.12
CA ARG A 66 -4.07 -1.77 -3.79
C ARG A 66 -3.15 -2.19 -2.64
N LYS A 67 -3.38 -1.59 -1.47
CA LYS A 67 -2.92 -2.05 -0.15
C LYS A 67 -3.71 -3.28 0.32
N CYS A 68 -3.07 -4.13 1.12
CA CYS A 68 -3.60 -5.42 1.61
C CYS A 68 -3.79 -6.52 0.55
N ALA A 69 -3.16 -6.40 -0.62
CA ALA A 69 -3.13 -7.48 -1.61
C ALA A 69 -2.48 -8.77 -1.07
N PHE A 70 -1.60 -8.66 -0.08
CA PHE A 70 -0.81 -9.78 0.44
C PHE A 70 -1.67 -10.94 0.97
N LYS A 71 -2.78 -10.67 1.70
CA LYS A 71 -3.67 -11.76 2.14
C LYS A 71 -4.40 -12.47 1.00
N PHE A 72 -4.48 -11.82 -0.16
CA PHE A 72 -5.05 -12.38 -1.38
C PHE A 72 -3.99 -12.98 -2.31
N LEU A 73 -2.71 -12.99 -1.92
CA LEU A 73 -1.61 -13.48 -2.73
C LEU A 73 -1.90 -14.85 -3.39
N PRO A 74 -2.47 -15.85 -2.70
CA PRO A 74 -2.71 -17.17 -3.31
C PRO A 74 -3.80 -17.18 -4.38
N VAL A 75 -4.73 -16.22 -4.37
CA VAL A 75 -5.93 -16.22 -5.22
C VAL A 75 -5.96 -15.08 -6.23
N LEU A 76 -5.24 -13.98 -5.99
CA LEU A 76 -5.30 -12.78 -6.80
C LEU A 76 -4.81 -13.03 -8.24
N GLY A 77 -3.84 -13.94 -8.41
CA GLY A 77 -3.34 -14.33 -9.74
C GLY A 77 -4.42 -14.88 -10.66
N LYS A 78 -5.37 -15.67 -10.13
CA LYS A 78 -6.49 -16.21 -10.89
C LYS A 78 -7.34 -15.10 -11.51
N TYR A 79 -7.73 -14.11 -10.71
CA TYR A 79 -8.59 -13.04 -11.21
C TYR A 79 -7.88 -12.14 -12.20
N VAL A 80 -6.57 -11.94 -12.03
CA VAL A 80 -5.76 -11.21 -12.99
C VAL A 80 -5.74 -11.94 -14.33
N ALA A 81 -5.55 -13.26 -14.32
CA ALA A 81 -5.64 -14.07 -15.55
C ALA A 81 -7.04 -13.98 -16.18
N GLN A 82 -8.10 -14.04 -15.38
CA GLN A 82 -9.48 -13.87 -15.88
C GLN A 82 -9.73 -12.49 -16.50
N THR A 83 -9.11 -11.42 -16.00
CA THR A 83 -9.14 -10.11 -16.65
C THR A 83 -8.50 -10.19 -18.04
N PHE A 84 -7.32 -10.80 -18.15
CA PHE A 84 -6.63 -10.98 -19.43
C PHE A 84 -7.42 -11.83 -20.44
N GLU A 85 -8.10 -12.87 -19.96
CA GLU A 85 -8.92 -13.76 -20.77
C GLU A 85 -10.31 -13.19 -21.07
N ARG A 86 -10.65 -12.00 -20.52
CA ARG A 86 -11.99 -11.38 -20.59
C ARG A 86 -13.11 -12.29 -20.04
N THR A 87 -12.77 -13.12 -19.05
CA THR A 87 -13.68 -14.05 -18.37
C THR A 87 -14.01 -13.64 -16.93
N LEU A 88 -13.50 -12.49 -16.47
CA LEU A 88 -13.76 -11.97 -15.14
C LEU A 88 -15.27 -11.68 -14.97
N PRO A 89 -15.91 -12.11 -13.86
CA PRO A 89 -17.32 -11.81 -13.60
C PRO A 89 -17.61 -10.30 -13.67
N SER A 90 -18.71 -9.91 -14.32
CA SER A 90 -19.06 -8.51 -14.61
C SER A 90 -19.09 -7.61 -13.36
N GLY A 91 -19.56 -8.13 -12.23
CA GLY A 91 -19.56 -7.39 -10.96
C GLY A 91 -18.16 -7.07 -10.44
N LEU A 92 -17.19 -7.98 -10.62
CA LEU A 92 -15.79 -7.72 -10.27
C LEU A 92 -15.11 -6.83 -11.29
N GLN A 93 -15.38 -7.03 -12.59
CA GLN A 93 -14.87 -6.19 -13.66
C GLN A 93 -15.27 -4.72 -13.44
N GLN A 94 -16.53 -4.46 -13.14
CA GLN A 94 -17.03 -3.11 -12.89
C GLN A 94 -16.43 -2.46 -11.62
N ARG A 95 -16.13 -3.27 -10.60
CA ARG A 95 -15.49 -2.76 -9.37
C ARG A 95 -14.01 -2.47 -9.57
N TRP A 96 -13.30 -3.35 -10.26
CA TRP A 96 -11.85 -3.28 -10.44
C TRP A 96 -11.39 -2.62 -11.72
N ARG A 97 -12.34 -2.02 -12.45
CA ARG A 97 -12.09 -1.28 -13.69
C ARG A 97 -11.07 -0.15 -13.51
N PHE A 98 -10.44 0.22 -14.60
CA PHE A 98 -9.65 1.45 -14.65
C PHE A 98 -10.60 2.66 -14.52
N ARG A 99 -10.38 3.50 -13.50
CA ARG A 99 -11.25 4.65 -13.20
C ARG A 99 -10.64 5.93 -13.73
N MET A 100 -11.25 6.51 -14.75
CA MET A 100 -10.86 7.82 -15.30
C MET A 100 -11.59 8.97 -14.61
N GLU A 101 -12.65 8.68 -13.85
CA GLU A 101 -13.45 9.69 -13.12
C GLU A 101 -12.66 10.50 -12.09
N HIS A 102 -11.44 10.07 -11.73
CA HIS A 102 -10.59 10.73 -10.75
C HIS A 102 -9.31 11.33 -11.34
N LYS A 103 -9.15 11.34 -12.68
CA LYS A 103 -7.92 11.75 -13.36
C LYS A 103 -7.48 13.18 -13.00
N ASP A 104 -8.44 14.10 -12.96
CA ASP A 104 -8.18 15.54 -12.79
C ASP A 104 -8.43 16.01 -11.34
N CYS A 105 -8.53 15.07 -10.39
CA CYS A 105 -8.70 15.36 -8.97
C CYS A 105 -7.33 15.35 -8.27
N GLU A 106 -6.89 16.49 -7.73
CA GLU A 106 -5.58 16.61 -7.07
C GLU A 106 -5.44 15.74 -5.81
N ASP A 107 -6.50 15.68 -4.99
CA ASP A 107 -6.56 14.78 -3.84
C ASP A 107 -7.82 13.93 -3.89
N THR A 108 -7.61 12.62 -3.97
CA THR A 108 -8.66 11.61 -4.06
C THR A 108 -8.69 10.70 -2.84
N PHE A 109 -7.79 10.93 -1.88
CA PHE A 109 -7.67 10.10 -0.69
C PHE A 109 -7.74 10.97 0.58
N HIS A 110 -8.93 11.01 1.18
CA HIS A 110 -9.19 11.78 2.40
C HIS A 110 -8.98 10.98 3.70
N GLY A 111 -8.53 9.74 3.61
CA GLY A 111 -8.46 8.81 4.74
C GLY A 111 -9.56 7.75 4.71
N ASP A 112 -9.20 6.53 5.05
CA ASP A 112 -10.10 5.35 5.14
C ASP A 112 -10.30 4.89 6.59
N GLY A 113 -9.87 5.70 7.56
CA GLY A 113 -9.90 5.37 8.99
C GLY A 113 -8.87 4.33 9.43
N SER A 114 -8.04 3.79 8.53
CA SER A 114 -7.04 2.77 8.86
C SER A 114 -5.72 3.34 9.41
N ARG A 115 -5.54 4.68 9.36
CA ARG A 115 -4.28 5.35 9.68
C ARG A 115 -4.39 6.11 11.00
N GLY A 116 -3.46 5.84 11.90
CA GLY A 116 -3.23 6.65 13.10
C GLY A 116 -2.19 7.75 12.85
N GLY A 117 -2.23 8.81 13.66
CA GLY A 117 -1.32 9.96 13.55
C GLY A 117 -1.94 11.17 12.84
N PRO A 118 -1.13 12.20 12.52
CA PRO A 118 -1.60 13.42 11.86
C PRO A 118 -2.09 13.12 10.44
N ALA A 119 -2.96 13.99 9.94
CA ALA A 119 -3.42 13.92 8.55
C ALA A 119 -2.22 13.97 7.58
N ARG A 120 -2.21 13.04 6.62
CA ARG A 120 -1.28 12.89 5.48
C ARG A 120 0.12 13.49 5.71
N ARG A 121 1.00 12.69 6.30
CA ARG A 121 2.42 13.03 6.48
C ARG A 121 3.23 12.80 5.19
N GLU A 122 4.08 13.76 4.84
CA GLU A 122 5.07 13.62 3.78
C GLU A 122 6.48 13.45 4.35
N PHE A 123 7.31 12.67 3.67
CA PHE A 123 8.74 12.57 4.00
C PHE A 123 9.45 13.90 3.72
N THR A 124 10.34 14.30 4.62
CA THR A 124 11.25 15.43 4.36
C THR A 124 12.26 15.07 3.27
N GLN A 125 12.97 16.08 2.75
CA GLN A 125 14.05 15.83 1.78
C GLN A 125 15.17 14.96 2.36
N GLN A 126 15.51 15.13 3.65
CA GLN A 126 16.52 14.28 4.29
C GLN A 126 16.04 12.83 4.40
N GLU A 127 14.77 12.61 4.76
CA GLU A 127 14.21 11.26 4.88
C GLU A 127 14.12 10.57 3.52
N LYS A 128 13.75 11.30 2.46
CA LYS A 128 13.76 10.78 1.08
C LYS A 128 15.13 10.31 0.63
N ALA A 129 16.21 10.96 1.07
CA ALA A 129 17.58 10.55 0.75
C ALA A 129 18.01 9.24 1.45
N LEU A 130 17.26 8.78 2.45
CA LEU A 130 17.51 7.54 3.20
C LEU A 130 16.65 6.35 2.74
N LEU A 131 15.71 6.59 1.80
CA LEU A 131 14.82 5.58 1.24
C LEU A 131 15.48 4.88 0.05
#